data_AF-A0A224XBZ2-F1
#
_entry.id   AF-A0A224XBZ2-F1
#
_cell.length_a   1.000
_cell.length_b   1.000
_cell.length_c   1.000
_cell.angle_alpha   90.00
_cell.angle_beta   90.00
_cell.angle_gamma   90.00
#
_symmetry.space_group_name_H-M   'P 1'
#
loop_
_entity.id
_entity.type
_entity.pdbx_description
1 polymer ?
#
loop_
_entity_poly.entity_id
_entity_poly.type
_entity_poly.pdbx_seq_one_letter_code
_entity_poly.pdbx_strand_id
1 'polypeptide(L)'
;IKASRGKMVDFINTAIETLSSDISKGGTDKQLELMKELISRKQEVVDKRHRIPTVKEKLTTSKSLPGSEKQEESPGSPKCKTDFRETSSILKTSVSESKFNSIQNEKLEKSEESSLAESAHHNAYMLVQQVRSLTGLSQEKSRIAVGVVAEGLMEILSSSVHPSLESFLEILHRDIAPSEDLLDDTLDARNMRQILSHLTAMKEDAQQRSWHLWDDEATIKQNISQLSSILSDADPMICRRVLRTANYEDVNMLVAYYQMEERYPIRQLLIQTFAIMCSLDKIIISILLNSVLPMELAREMQSNTNKPQCLSKPAMLLSMIFSLGEAMPITHLDHLGIDFVKTVLMIIEDEDTSEIADLLLTLLLSYNLQFKPKAMVNITVQAVIEAPSVKTFTEKVLLLINREEDPIVKLKTHETPCHSVLKLLNDLFSHPTTAKLFYTNDVKVLIDIIVRQITDLPPHNKKRTEYLELCK
;
A
#
# COMPACT_ATOMS: atom_id res chain seq x y z
N ILE A 1 -4.12 13.91 6.23
CA ILE A 1 -5.58 13.64 6.42
C ILE A 1 -6.29 14.97 6.65
N LYS A 2 -7.24 15.39 5.80
CA LYS A 2 -8.04 16.61 6.04
C LYS A 2 -9.32 16.24 6.80
N ALA A 3 -9.39 16.55 8.09
CA ALA A 3 -10.61 16.37 8.88
C ALA A 3 -11.72 17.30 8.38
N SER A 4 -12.98 16.85 8.41
CA SER A 4 -14.11 17.70 8.02
C SER A 4 -14.34 18.82 9.05
N ARG A 5 -14.74 20.00 8.55
CA ARG A 5 -14.89 21.22 9.37
C ARG A 5 -15.86 21.03 10.55
N GLY A 6 -16.91 20.23 10.37
CA GLY A 6 -17.83 19.84 11.46
C GLY A 6 -17.09 19.12 12.58
N LYS A 7 -16.44 17.98 12.28
CA LYS A 7 -15.66 17.19 13.25
C LYS A 7 -14.59 18.02 13.98
N MET A 8 -14.01 19.02 13.33
CA MET A 8 -13.06 19.95 13.96
C MET A 8 -13.73 20.91 14.96
N VAL A 9 -14.92 21.45 14.64
CA VAL A 9 -15.69 22.30 15.58
C VAL A 9 -16.23 21.46 16.75
N ASP A 10 -16.72 20.25 16.47
CA ASP A 10 -17.24 19.34 17.50
C ASP A 10 -16.13 18.95 18.50
N PHE A 11 -14.94 18.60 18.01
CA PHE A 11 -13.77 18.34 18.85
C PHE A 11 -13.38 19.53 19.74
N ILE A 12 -13.37 20.75 19.19
CA ILE A 12 -13.07 21.96 19.97
C ILE A 12 -14.15 22.23 21.03
N ASN A 13 -15.43 21.96 20.73
CA ASN A 13 -16.51 22.07 21.72
C ASN A 13 -16.29 21.10 22.89
N THR A 14 -16.04 19.82 22.63
CA THR A 14 -15.78 18.81 23.67
C THR A 14 -14.55 19.15 24.51
N ALA A 15 -13.49 19.70 23.89
CA ALA A 15 -12.31 20.16 24.61
C ALA A 15 -12.61 21.35 25.55
N ILE A 16 -13.41 22.33 25.09
CA ILE A 16 -13.83 23.48 25.90
C ILE A 16 -14.73 23.04 27.06
N GLU A 17 -15.68 22.12 26.83
CA GLU A 17 -16.57 21.60 27.88
C GLU A 17 -15.81 20.83 28.96
N THR A 18 -14.86 19.98 28.55
CA THR A 18 -13.99 19.23 29.46
C THR A 18 -13.16 20.19 30.31
N LEU A 19 -12.48 21.16 29.68
CA LEU A 19 -11.64 22.14 30.36
C LEU A 19 -12.45 23.06 31.29
N SER A 20 -13.69 23.41 30.92
CA SER A 20 -14.63 24.16 31.76
C SER A 20 -15.04 23.38 33.02
N SER A 21 -15.24 22.06 32.91
CA SER A 21 -15.53 21.18 34.06
C SER A 21 -14.36 21.13 35.04
N ASP A 22 -13.12 21.09 34.54
CA ASP A 22 -11.92 21.04 35.37
C ASP A 22 -11.59 22.40 36.00
N ILE A 23 -11.78 23.51 35.28
CA ILE A 23 -11.64 24.87 35.84
C ILE A 23 -12.62 25.08 37.01
N SER A 24 -13.85 24.58 36.87
CA SER A 24 -14.90 24.65 37.91
C SER A 24 -14.54 23.89 39.20
N LYS A 25 -13.53 23.02 39.18
CA LYS A 25 -13.06 22.21 40.34
C LYS A 25 -11.78 22.77 40.98
N GLY A 26 -11.34 23.97 40.58
CA GLY A 26 -10.12 24.61 41.10
C GLY A 26 -9.01 24.76 40.05
N GLY A 27 -9.37 25.28 38.87
CA GLY A 27 -8.43 25.45 37.75
C GLY A 27 -7.31 26.47 38.01
N THR A 28 -6.24 26.33 37.23
CA THR A 28 -5.09 27.23 37.19
C THR A 28 -5.25 28.31 36.10
N ASP A 29 -4.59 29.47 36.26
CA ASP A 29 -4.62 30.54 35.25
C ASP A 29 -4.21 30.08 33.84
N LYS A 30 -3.29 29.10 33.76
CA LYS A 30 -2.87 28.49 32.49
C LYS A 30 -4.02 27.76 31.77
N GLN A 31 -4.91 27.10 32.51
CA GLN A 31 -6.09 26.45 31.95
C GLN A 31 -7.13 27.49 31.48
N LEU A 32 -7.27 28.61 32.20
CA LEU A 32 -8.15 29.70 31.80
C LEU A 32 -7.66 30.35 30.49
N GLU A 33 -6.35 30.52 30.31
CA GLU A 33 -5.78 31.06 29.07
C GLU A 33 -5.93 30.08 27.89
N LEU A 34 -5.67 28.79 28.11
CA LEU A 34 -5.94 27.72 27.12
C LEU A 34 -7.41 27.68 26.69
N MET A 35 -8.35 27.93 27.62
CA MET A 35 -9.78 28.01 27.31
C MET A 35 -10.09 29.20 26.40
N LYS A 36 -9.50 30.39 26.63
CA LYS A 36 -9.65 31.55 25.74
C LYS A 36 -9.07 31.26 24.36
N GLU A 37 -7.91 30.62 24.28
CA GLU A 37 -7.28 30.28 23.00
C GLU A 37 -8.12 29.27 22.20
N LEU A 38 -8.68 28.25 22.85
CA LEU A 38 -9.62 27.31 22.21
C LEU A 38 -10.90 28.00 21.71
N ILE A 39 -11.45 28.95 22.47
CA ILE A 39 -12.61 29.75 22.05
C ILE A 39 -12.26 30.63 20.84
N SER A 40 -11.07 31.25 20.83
CA SER A 40 -10.57 31.99 19.66
C SER A 40 -10.40 31.09 18.44
N ARG A 41 -9.80 29.90 18.60
CA ARG A 41 -9.61 28.89 17.55
C ARG A 41 -10.94 28.42 16.96
N LYS A 42 -11.95 28.19 17.81
CA LYS A 42 -13.32 27.89 17.39
C LYS A 42 -13.87 29.01 16.50
N GLN A 43 -13.71 30.26 16.93
CA GLN A 43 -14.19 31.43 16.18
C GLN A 43 -13.48 31.57 14.82
N GLU A 44 -12.16 31.39 14.74
CA GLU A 44 -11.41 31.34 13.47
C GLU A 44 -11.93 30.25 12.50
N VAL A 45 -12.24 29.07 13.04
CA VAL A 45 -12.77 27.94 12.26
C VAL A 45 -14.23 28.18 11.83
N VAL A 46 -14.99 29.02 12.52
CA VAL A 46 -16.35 29.44 12.13
C VAL A 46 -16.33 30.60 11.13
N ASP A 47 -15.49 31.62 11.34
CA ASP A 47 -15.48 32.88 10.56
C ASP A 47 -14.83 32.79 9.17
N LYS A 48 -14.22 31.65 8.82
CA LYS A 48 -13.88 31.27 7.43
C LYS A 48 -15.14 31.05 6.54
N ARG A 49 -16.16 31.91 6.67
CA ARG A 49 -17.38 31.98 5.86
C ARG A 49 -17.51 33.29 5.06
N HIS A 50 -16.70 34.32 5.32
CA HIS A 50 -16.96 35.70 4.83
C HIS A 50 -15.85 36.35 3.98
N ARG A 51 -15.09 35.60 3.17
CA ARG A 51 -14.33 36.18 2.04
C ARG A 51 -14.83 35.64 0.70
N ILE A 52 -15.87 36.31 0.18
CA ILE A 52 -16.25 36.26 -1.24
C ILE A 52 -15.49 37.40 -1.94
N PRO A 53 -14.79 37.19 -3.07
CA PRO A 53 -14.19 38.29 -3.83
C PRO A 53 -15.30 39.12 -4.48
N THR A 54 -15.37 40.41 -4.16
CA THR A 54 -16.28 41.34 -4.83
C THR A 54 -15.69 41.79 -6.16
N VAL A 55 -16.34 41.42 -7.26
CA VAL A 55 -16.06 41.99 -8.58
C VAL A 55 -16.39 43.48 -8.55
N LYS A 56 -15.41 44.34 -8.86
CA LYS A 56 -15.64 45.76 -9.14
C LYS A 56 -15.56 46.00 -10.64
N GLU A 57 -16.71 46.23 -11.26
CA GLU A 57 -16.77 46.83 -12.59
C GLU A 57 -16.30 48.29 -12.54
N LYS A 58 -15.64 48.74 -13.63
CA LYS A 58 -15.68 50.11 -14.09
C LYS A 58 -15.58 50.13 -15.63
N LEU A 59 -16.71 50.45 -16.28
CA LEU A 59 -16.88 51.24 -17.51
C LEU A 59 -15.56 51.62 -18.23
N THR A 60 -15.28 51.28 -19.50
CA THR A 60 -15.98 51.62 -20.78
C THR A 60 -15.08 51.12 -21.96
N THR A 61 -15.42 51.05 -23.27
CA THR A 61 -16.57 51.51 -24.08
C THR A 61 -16.75 50.69 -25.39
N SER A 62 -17.94 50.78 -26.00
CA SER A 62 -18.25 50.79 -27.46
C SER A 62 -17.78 49.68 -28.44
N LYS A 63 -18.79 49.06 -29.10
CA LYS A 63 -18.94 48.76 -30.56
C LYS A 63 -17.87 47.88 -31.26
N SER A 64 -18.18 46.92 -32.14
CA SER A 64 -19.47 46.47 -32.72
C SER A 64 -19.29 45.15 -33.51
N LEU A 65 -20.37 44.35 -33.62
CA LEU A 65 -20.60 43.29 -34.65
C LEU A 65 -20.70 43.92 -36.07
N PRO A 66 -20.72 43.16 -37.21
CA PRO A 66 -21.08 41.72 -37.42
C PRO A 66 -20.03 40.91 -38.24
N GLY A 67 -20.19 39.63 -38.61
CA GLY A 67 -21.21 38.59 -38.36
C GLY A 67 -21.17 37.51 -39.48
N SER A 68 -21.85 36.36 -39.28
CA SER A 68 -22.24 35.31 -40.28
C SER A 68 -21.13 34.66 -41.16
N GLU A 69 -21.19 33.41 -41.65
CA GLU A 69 -22.12 32.24 -41.57
C GLU A 69 -21.30 31.00 -42.00
N LYS A 70 -21.33 29.85 -41.30
CA LYS A 70 -22.13 28.61 -41.50
C LYS A 70 -21.73 27.63 -42.63
N GLN A 71 -22.10 26.36 -42.41
CA GLN A 71 -22.05 25.14 -43.26
C GLN A 71 -20.70 24.39 -43.26
N GLU A 72 -20.61 23.11 -42.86
CA GLU A 72 -21.22 21.86 -43.42
C GLU A 72 -20.62 21.54 -44.81
N GLU A 73 -20.15 20.33 -45.16
CA GLU A 73 -20.34 18.98 -44.59
C GLU A 73 -19.13 18.05 -44.94
N SER A 74 -19.17 16.78 -44.50
CA SER A 74 -18.19 15.71 -44.81
C SER A 74 -18.55 14.96 -46.13
N PRO A 75 -18.01 13.76 -46.51
CA PRO A 75 -16.81 12.99 -46.07
C PRO A 75 -15.95 12.47 -47.25
N GLY A 76 -14.82 11.78 -46.98
CA GLY A 76 -14.10 11.04 -48.04
C GLY A 76 -12.76 10.40 -47.65
N SER A 77 -12.77 9.09 -47.38
CA SER A 77 -11.58 8.21 -47.40
C SER A 77 -11.60 7.38 -48.72
N PRO A 78 -10.66 6.46 -49.08
CA PRO A 78 -9.55 5.90 -48.29
C PRO A 78 -8.23 5.53 -49.05
N LYS A 79 -7.26 4.90 -48.35
CA LYS A 79 -6.15 4.04 -48.86
C LYS A 79 -5.05 4.77 -49.70
N CYS A 80 -3.80 4.30 -49.82
CA CYS A 80 -3.08 3.15 -49.22
C CYS A 80 -1.55 3.39 -49.20
N LYS A 81 -0.87 2.94 -48.14
CA LYS A 81 0.36 2.11 -48.10
C LYS A 81 1.61 2.40 -48.97
N THR A 82 2.78 2.25 -48.28
CA THR A 82 4.07 1.63 -48.74
C THR A 82 4.86 2.33 -49.87
N ASP A 83 6.20 2.31 -49.90
CA ASP A 83 7.24 1.88 -48.95
C ASP A 83 8.59 2.54 -49.32
N PHE A 84 9.63 2.31 -48.51
CA PHE A 84 11.08 2.33 -48.81
C PHE A 84 11.50 2.55 -50.28
N ARG A 85 12.58 3.28 -50.60
CA ARG A 85 13.95 3.02 -50.08
C ARG A 85 14.94 4.13 -50.47
N GLU A 86 16.07 4.18 -49.76
CA GLU A 86 17.25 5.01 -50.03
C GLU A 86 17.88 4.75 -51.41
N THR A 87 18.56 5.75 -51.97
CA THR A 87 19.95 5.58 -52.44
C THR A 87 20.66 6.93 -52.66
N SER A 88 21.98 6.91 -52.58
CA SER A 88 22.87 8.07 -52.43
C SER A 88 23.63 8.44 -53.72
N SER A 89 23.95 9.73 -53.89
CA SER A 89 25.07 10.23 -54.69
C SER A 89 25.44 11.65 -54.22
N ILE A 90 26.56 11.84 -53.53
CA ILE A 90 27.94 12.07 -54.04
C ILE A 90 28.26 13.57 -54.28
N LEU A 91 29.07 14.10 -53.36
CA LEU A 91 30.11 15.13 -53.50
C LEU A 91 29.82 16.41 -54.31
N LYS A 92 29.73 17.54 -53.59
CA LYS A 92 30.69 18.64 -53.79
C LYS A 92 31.20 19.18 -52.45
N THR A 93 32.52 19.20 -52.31
CA THR A 93 33.25 19.73 -51.16
C THR A 93 33.44 21.24 -51.31
N SER A 94 33.10 22.01 -50.27
CA SER A 94 33.65 23.35 -50.07
C SER A 94 33.87 23.56 -48.57
N VAL A 95 35.13 23.67 -48.18
CA VAL A 95 35.54 23.81 -46.79
C VAL A 95 35.22 25.23 -46.29
N SER A 96 34.59 25.32 -45.12
CA SER A 96 34.56 26.53 -44.30
C SER A 96 34.66 26.11 -42.83
N GLU A 97 35.84 26.31 -42.24
CA GLU A 97 36.18 25.91 -40.88
C GLU A 97 35.53 26.84 -39.84
N SER A 98 34.45 26.40 -39.18
CA SER A 98 33.94 27.09 -37.97
C SER A 98 32.95 26.28 -37.12
N LYS A 99 33.00 24.94 -37.08
CA LYS A 99 32.01 24.10 -36.36
C LYS A 99 32.54 22.89 -35.56
N PHE A 100 33.85 22.78 -35.31
CA PHE A 100 34.38 21.65 -34.54
C PHE A 100 34.44 21.85 -33.00
N ASN A 101 34.34 23.09 -32.50
CA ASN A 101 34.41 23.34 -31.05
C ASN A 101 33.05 23.28 -30.32
N SER A 102 31.91 23.40 -31.02
CA SER A 102 30.59 23.39 -30.36
C SER A 102 30.11 22.01 -29.94
N ILE A 103 30.50 20.95 -30.68
CA ILE A 103 30.03 19.57 -30.43
C ILE A 103 30.80 18.90 -29.27
N GLN A 104 32.01 19.39 -28.95
CA GLN A 104 32.74 18.95 -27.76
C GLN A 104 32.26 19.66 -26.50
N ASN A 105 32.00 20.98 -26.55
CA ASN A 105 31.42 21.70 -25.41
C ASN A 105 30.03 21.17 -25.02
N GLU A 106 29.10 20.99 -25.97
CA GLU A 106 27.77 20.42 -25.66
C GLU A 106 27.83 18.98 -25.07
N LYS A 107 28.94 18.26 -25.23
CA LYS A 107 29.16 16.93 -24.63
C LYS A 107 29.84 17.00 -23.26
N LEU A 108 30.76 17.95 -23.04
CA LEU A 108 31.34 18.20 -21.72
C LEU A 108 30.33 18.84 -20.79
N GLU A 109 29.65 19.91 -21.22
CA GLU A 109 28.65 20.64 -20.43
C GLU A 109 27.51 19.71 -19.99
N LYS A 110 27.00 18.83 -20.86
CA LYS A 110 26.00 17.82 -20.48
C LYS A 110 26.52 16.76 -19.49
N SER A 111 27.82 16.45 -19.50
CA SER A 111 28.41 15.53 -18.53
C SER A 111 28.71 16.20 -17.18
N GLU A 112 29.04 17.49 -17.18
CA GLU A 112 29.20 18.30 -15.98
C GLU A 112 27.85 18.59 -15.32
N GLU A 113 26.83 19.00 -16.08
CA GLU A 113 25.45 19.16 -15.58
C GLU A 113 24.88 17.86 -15.01
N SER A 114 25.10 16.71 -15.66
CA SER A 114 24.62 15.42 -15.12
C SER A 114 25.32 15.04 -13.82
N SER A 115 26.65 15.25 -13.73
CA SER A 115 27.42 14.90 -12.51
C SER A 115 27.13 15.85 -11.34
N LEU A 116 26.89 17.14 -11.61
CA LEU A 116 26.45 18.10 -10.60
C LEU A 116 25.02 17.79 -10.10
N ALA A 117 24.11 17.42 -11.00
CA ALA A 117 22.77 16.97 -10.62
C ALA A 117 22.81 15.68 -9.78
N GLU A 118 23.62 14.69 -10.17
CA GLU A 118 23.80 13.43 -9.44
C GLU A 118 24.40 13.67 -8.04
N SER A 119 25.38 14.57 -7.93
CA SER A 119 25.93 15.01 -6.64
C SER A 119 24.88 15.71 -5.76
N ALA A 120 24.00 16.55 -6.33
CA ALA A 120 22.93 17.19 -5.58
C ALA A 120 21.90 16.18 -5.03
N HIS A 121 21.52 15.17 -5.82
CA HIS A 121 20.62 14.09 -5.38
C HIS A 121 21.27 13.24 -4.28
N HIS A 122 22.56 12.90 -4.43
CA HIS A 122 23.34 12.20 -3.40
C HIS A 122 23.37 12.98 -2.08
N ASN A 123 23.69 14.29 -2.13
CA ASN A 123 23.76 15.13 -0.94
C ASN A 123 22.39 15.28 -0.25
N ALA A 124 21.31 15.42 -1.02
CA ALA A 124 19.95 15.47 -0.49
C ALA A 124 19.56 14.16 0.21
N TYR A 125 19.85 13.01 -0.41
CA TYR A 125 19.63 11.70 0.19
C TYR A 125 20.41 11.53 1.50
N MET A 126 21.71 11.87 1.48
CA MET A 126 22.58 11.76 2.65
C MET A 126 22.16 12.66 3.80
N LEU A 127 21.65 13.87 3.52
CA LEU A 127 21.11 14.74 4.57
C LEU A 127 19.86 14.15 5.24
N VAL A 128 18.96 13.52 4.46
CA VAL A 128 17.80 12.80 5.00
C VAL A 128 18.25 11.61 5.86
N GLN A 129 19.21 10.81 5.39
CA GLN A 129 19.77 9.69 6.17
C GLN A 129 20.48 10.16 7.45
N GLN A 130 21.18 11.31 7.40
CA GLN A 130 21.82 11.89 8.57
C GLN A 130 20.78 12.34 9.60
N VAL A 131 19.74 13.07 9.20
CA VAL A 131 18.63 13.45 10.08
C VAL A 131 17.96 12.22 10.68
N ARG A 132 17.70 11.19 9.88
CA ARG A 132 17.14 9.90 10.35
C ARG A 132 18.02 9.27 11.43
N SER A 133 19.34 9.14 11.17
CA SER A 133 20.30 8.54 12.09
C SER A 133 20.44 9.26 13.44
N LEU A 134 20.21 10.58 13.46
CA LEU A 134 20.33 11.42 14.66
C LEU A 134 19.01 11.58 15.43
N THR A 135 17.86 11.40 14.77
CA THR A 135 16.53 11.68 15.37
C THR A 135 15.67 10.44 15.61
N GLY A 136 15.97 9.30 14.95
CA GLY A 136 15.11 8.12 14.98
C GLY A 136 13.76 8.29 14.25
N LEU A 137 13.58 9.38 13.51
CA LEU A 137 12.38 9.60 12.69
C LEU A 137 12.33 8.61 11.52
N SER A 138 11.13 8.19 11.10
CA SER A 138 10.95 7.40 9.87
C SER A 138 11.49 8.15 8.65
N GLN A 139 11.80 7.43 7.57
CA GLN A 139 12.36 8.01 6.34
C GLN A 139 11.50 9.18 5.83
N GLU A 140 10.18 8.97 5.78
CA GLU A 140 9.23 10.01 5.37
C GLU A 140 9.23 11.22 6.30
N LYS A 141 9.25 11.00 7.62
CA LYS A 141 9.31 12.09 8.61
C LYS A 141 10.63 12.85 8.55
N SER A 142 11.73 12.16 8.25
CA SER A 142 13.06 12.75 8.08
C SER A 142 13.10 13.61 6.82
N ARG A 143 12.55 13.13 5.70
CA ARG A 143 12.37 13.89 4.46
C ARG A 143 11.55 15.16 4.69
N ILE A 144 10.39 15.05 5.36
CA ILE A 144 9.55 16.19 5.71
C ILE A 144 10.28 17.17 6.65
N ALA A 145 11.03 16.68 7.64
CA ALA A 145 11.77 17.54 8.56
C ALA A 145 12.87 18.36 7.84
N VAL A 146 13.62 17.74 6.92
CA VAL A 146 14.59 18.46 6.08
C VAL A 146 13.88 19.49 5.19
N GLY A 147 12.74 19.12 4.58
CA GLY A 147 11.92 20.03 3.77
C GLY A 147 11.45 21.27 4.54
N VAL A 148 10.86 21.08 5.74
CA VAL A 148 10.38 22.19 6.59
C VAL A 148 11.53 23.11 7.03
N VAL A 149 12.72 22.55 7.31
CA VAL A 149 13.91 23.37 7.62
C VAL A 149 14.39 24.15 6.40
N ALA A 150 14.38 23.56 5.22
CA ALA A 150 14.73 24.23 3.96
C ALA A 150 13.73 25.36 3.62
N GLU A 151 12.41 25.12 3.76
CA GLU A 151 11.37 26.15 3.60
C GLU A 151 11.57 27.30 4.61
N GLY A 152 11.79 27.00 5.89
CA GLY A 152 12.05 28.03 6.92
C GLY A 152 13.33 28.83 6.67
N LEU A 153 14.36 28.22 6.07
CA LEU A 153 15.57 28.94 5.66
C LEU A 153 15.32 29.90 4.49
N MET A 154 14.35 29.65 3.60
CA MET A 154 13.95 30.62 2.57
C MET A 154 13.31 31.88 3.16
N GLU A 155 12.69 31.82 4.34
CA GLU A 155 12.14 33.03 5.00
C GLU A 155 13.23 33.91 5.65
N ILE A 156 14.40 33.36 5.92
CA ILE A 156 15.48 34.00 6.71
C ILE A 156 16.65 34.45 5.81
N LEU A 157 16.97 33.71 4.76
CA LEU A 157 18.12 33.96 3.89
C LEU A 157 17.82 34.99 2.79
N SER A 158 18.88 35.51 2.16
CA SER A 158 18.76 36.48 1.07
C SER A 158 18.28 35.83 -0.23
N SER A 159 17.55 36.61 -1.03
CA SER A 159 16.98 36.21 -2.34
C SER A 159 17.94 35.53 -3.32
N SER A 160 19.26 35.70 -3.16
CA SER A 160 20.31 35.02 -3.94
C SER A 160 20.38 33.50 -3.74
N VAL A 161 19.93 32.97 -2.59
CA VAL A 161 20.04 31.54 -2.23
C VAL A 161 18.78 30.75 -2.57
N HIS A 162 17.67 31.43 -2.85
CA HIS A 162 16.37 30.80 -3.13
C HIS A 162 16.42 29.82 -4.31
N PRO A 163 17.04 30.11 -5.48
CA PRO A 163 17.02 29.17 -6.61
C PRO A 163 17.67 27.83 -6.29
N SER A 164 18.77 27.82 -5.53
CA SER A 164 19.41 26.60 -5.06
C SER A 164 18.57 25.83 -4.03
N LEU A 165 17.83 26.54 -3.18
CA LEU A 165 17.03 25.94 -2.12
C LEU A 165 15.67 25.42 -2.64
N GLU A 166 15.08 26.10 -3.62
CA GLU A 166 13.94 25.64 -4.40
C GLU A 166 14.29 24.38 -5.22
N SER A 167 15.46 24.36 -5.87
CA SER A 167 15.95 23.16 -6.58
C SER A 167 16.17 21.99 -5.62
N PHE A 168 16.74 22.25 -4.43
CA PHE A 168 16.90 21.24 -3.38
C PHE A 168 15.55 20.70 -2.85
N LEU A 169 14.58 21.58 -2.64
CA LEU A 169 13.21 21.19 -2.28
C LEU A 169 12.55 20.38 -3.40
N GLU A 170 12.75 20.72 -4.67
CA GLU A 170 12.23 19.93 -5.79
C GLU A 170 12.84 18.52 -5.81
N ILE A 171 14.13 18.37 -5.52
CA ILE A 171 14.81 17.07 -5.38
C ILE A 171 14.18 16.25 -4.23
N LEU A 172 13.93 16.87 -3.07
CA LEU A 172 13.29 16.18 -1.92
C LEU A 172 11.84 15.78 -2.18
N HIS A 173 11.09 16.54 -2.98
CA HIS A 173 9.72 16.21 -3.36
C HIS A 173 9.61 15.09 -4.40
N ARG A 174 10.72 14.77 -5.08
CA ARG A 174 10.81 13.62 -6.00
C ARG A 174 11.26 12.37 -5.24
N ASP A 175 10.98 11.20 -5.80
CA ASP A 175 11.54 9.95 -5.29
C ASP A 175 13.01 9.86 -5.71
N ILE A 176 13.91 10.15 -4.76
CA ILE A 176 15.35 10.05 -4.97
C ILE A 176 15.71 8.56 -5.05
N ALA A 177 16.23 8.12 -6.20
CA ALA A 177 16.80 6.79 -6.38
C ALA A 177 18.33 6.85 -6.14
N PRO A 178 18.83 6.49 -4.95
CA PRO A 178 20.27 6.43 -4.68
C PRO A 178 20.94 5.28 -5.44
N SER A 179 22.27 5.36 -5.58
CA SER A 179 23.09 4.25 -6.07
C SER A 179 23.10 3.06 -5.10
N GLU A 180 23.35 1.85 -5.60
CA GLU A 180 23.34 0.63 -4.77
C GLU A 180 24.40 0.67 -3.67
N ASP A 181 25.61 1.15 -3.99
CA ASP A 181 26.71 1.28 -3.02
C ASP A 181 26.31 2.18 -1.83
N LEU A 182 25.55 3.25 -2.10
CA LEU A 182 25.08 4.18 -1.07
C LEU A 182 24.06 3.55 -0.14
N LEU A 183 23.18 2.70 -0.67
CA LEU A 183 22.19 1.96 0.12
C LEU A 183 22.88 0.99 1.08
N ASP A 184 23.92 0.30 0.61
CA ASP A 184 24.61 -0.73 1.37
C ASP A 184 25.41 -0.17 2.57
N ASP A 185 25.93 1.06 2.51
CA ASP A 185 26.68 1.69 3.61
C ASP A 185 25.82 2.38 4.69
N THR A 186 24.51 2.50 4.47
CA THR A 186 23.59 3.15 5.43
C THR A 186 23.58 2.48 6.81
N LEU A 187 23.23 3.26 7.84
CA LEU A 187 23.11 2.76 9.22
C LEU A 187 22.04 1.67 9.32
N ASP A 188 20.89 1.87 8.67
CA ASP A 188 19.81 0.88 8.64
C ASP A 188 20.24 -0.43 7.96
N ALA A 189 20.95 -0.37 6.83
CA ALA A 189 21.46 -1.57 6.16
C ALA A 189 22.41 -2.37 7.04
N ARG A 190 23.34 -1.68 7.72
CA ARG A 190 24.30 -2.32 8.65
C ARG A 190 23.60 -2.94 9.85
N ASN A 191 22.68 -2.21 10.50
CA ASN A 191 21.90 -2.70 11.63
C ASN A 191 21.04 -3.92 11.22
N MET A 192 20.38 -3.85 10.07
CA MET A 192 19.53 -4.92 9.57
C MET A 192 20.32 -6.20 9.29
N ARG A 193 21.47 -6.11 8.60
CA ARG A 193 22.36 -7.26 8.38
C ARG A 193 22.91 -7.84 9.68
N GLN A 194 23.24 -7.00 10.66
CA GLN A 194 23.68 -7.47 11.98
C GLN A 194 22.57 -8.23 12.71
N ILE A 195 21.35 -7.70 12.75
CA ILE A 195 20.20 -8.35 13.40
C ILE A 195 19.86 -9.68 12.72
N LEU A 196 19.86 -9.72 11.37
CA LEU A 196 19.62 -10.96 10.62
C LEU A 196 20.71 -12.00 10.90
N SER A 197 21.99 -11.61 10.89
CA SER A 197 23.10 -12.49 11.27
C SER A 197 22.97 -13.02 12.70
N HIS A 198 22.54 -12.20 13.66
CA HIS A 198 22.27 -12.65 15.03
C HIS A 198 21.11 -13.66 15.05
N LEU A 199 19.99 -13.41 14.37
CA LEU A 199 18.85 -14.33 14.30
C LEU A 199 19.22 -15.66 13.65
N THR A 200 20.03 -15.66 12.59
CA THR A 200 20.61 -16.88 12.00
C THR A 200 21.41 -17.66 13.04
N ALA A 201 22.33 -17.00 13.77
CA ALA A 201 23.13 -17.66 14.79
C ALA A 201 22.28 -18.24 15.94
N MET A 202 21.20 -17.55 16.35
CA MET A 202 20.27 -18.05 17.38
C MET A 202 19.46 -19.26 16.88
N LYS A 203 19.02 -19.28 15.62
CA LYS A 203 18.41 -20.47 15.00
C LYS A 203 19.36 -21.67 15.01
N GLU A 204 20.63 -21.47 14.64
CA GLU A 204 21.62 -22.55 14.60
C GLU A 204 21.99 -23.07 16.01
N ASP A 205 22.06 -22.21 17.03
CA ASP A 205 22.28 -22.65 18.42
C ASP A 205 21.06 -23.42 18.98
N ALA A 206 19.83 -22.97 18.65
CA ALA A 206 18.59 -23.65 19.05
C ALA A 206 18.48 -25.08 18.48
N GLN A 207 19.01 -25.33 17.27
CA GLN A 207 19.12 -26.69 16.73
C GLN A 207 20.13 -27.56 17.47
N GLN A 208 21.12 -26.96 18.15
CA GLN A 208 22.25 -27.66 18.77
C GLN A 208 22.10 -27.81 20.29
N ARG A 209 21.25 -27.01 20.96
CA ARG A 209 21.14 -26.97 22.44
C ARG A 209 19.72 -26.76 22.96
N SER A 210 19.27 -27.66 23.84
CA SER A 210 17.92 -27.58 24.44
C SER A 210 17.81 -26.80 25.77
N TRP A 211 18.94 -26.48 26.44
CA TRP A 211 18.94 -26.08 27.86
C TRP A 211 19.08 -24.58 28.15
N HIS A 212 19.48 -23.73 27.18
CA HIS A 212 19.65 -22.28 27.40
C HIS A 212 18.49 -21.41 26.87
N LEU A 213 17.50 -22.01 26.18
CA LEU A 213 16.39 -21.36 25.46
C LEU A 213 15.34 -20.61 26.33
N TRP A 214 15.59 -20.43 27.62
CA TRP A 214 14.65 -19.76 28.54
C TRP A 214 15.14 -18.36 28.98
N ASP A 215 16.43 -18.06 28.82
CA ASP A 215 17.03 -16.77 29.21
C ASP A 215 17.24 -15.83 28.00
N ASP A 216 17.06 -16.34 26.77
CA ASP A 216 17.30 -15.62 25.52
C ASP A 216 16.03 -14.96 24.93
N GLU A 217 14.84 -15.28 25.43
CA GLU A 217 13.55 -14.85 24.86
C GLU A 217 13.46 -13.32 24.75
N ALA A 218 13.95 -12.59 25.76
CA ALA A 218 13.98 -11.14 25.76
C ALA A 218 14.85 -10.58 24.61
N THR A 219 16.03 -11.17 24.40
CA THR A 219 16.97 -10.81 23.34
C THR A 219 16.39 -11.11 21.95
N ILE A 220 15.73 -12.27 21.77
CA ILE A 220 15.05 -12.62 20.51
C ILE A 220 13.94 -11.62 20.20
N LYS A 221 13.05 -11.37 21.17
CA LYS A 221 11.96 -10.40 21.02
C LYS A 221 12.49 -9.00 20.69
N GLN A 222 13.59 -8.58 21.31
CA GLN A 222 14.26 -7.31 21.00
C GLN A 222 14.78 -7.28 19.56
N ASN A 223 15.54 -8.30 19.13
CA ASN A 223 16.08 -8.39 17.77
C ASN A 223 14.96 -8.33 16.70
N ILE A 224 13.90 -9.13 16.85
CA ILE A 224 12.78 -9.15 15.89
C ILE A 224 11.99 -7.84 15.91
N SER A 225 11.82 -7.21 17.08
CA SER A 225 11.15 -5.91 17.19
C SER A 225 11.97 -4.78 16.55
N GLN A 226 13.29 -4.81 16.71
CA GLN A 226 14.20 -3.88 16.03
C GLN A 226 14.19 -4.08 14.52
N LEU A 227 14.22 -5.34 14.03
CA LEU A 227 14.06 -5.66 12.62
C LEU A 227 12.73 -5.14 12.07
N SER A 228 11.63 -5.37 12.78
CA SER A 228 10.29 -4.87 12.41
C SER A 228 10.22 -3.34 12.34
N SER A 229 10.85 -2.61 13.27
CA SER A 229 10.90 -1.14 13.22
C SER A 229 11.73 -0.65 12.05
N ILE A 230 12.93 -1.22 11.80
CA ILE A 230 13.72 -0.86 10.61
C ILE A 230 12.90 -1.12 9.33
N LEU A 231 12.31 -2.30 9.18
CA LEU A 231 11.46 -2.65 8.02
C LEU A 231 10.26 -1.72 7.80
N SER A 232 9.73 -1.11 8.87
CA SER A 232 8.55 -0.23 8.82
C SER A 232 8.90 1.25 8.63
N ASP A 233 10.01 1.69 9.22
CA ASP A 233 10.38 3.10 9.35
C ASP A 233 11.51 3.53 8.40
N ALA A 234 12.33 2.60 7.90
CA ALA A 234 13.46 2.90 7.01
C ALA A 234 13.01 3.16 5.56
N ASP A 235 13.98 3.51 4.71
CA ASP A 235 13.77 3.57 3.27
C ASP A 235 13.46 2.17 2.72
N PRO A 236 12.30 1.95 2.05
CA PRO A 236 11.97 0.67 1.44
C PRO A 236 13.00 0.19 0.41
N MET A 237 13.80 1.07 -0.20
CA MET A 237 14.90 0.69 -1.08
C MET A 237 16.03 -0.02 -0.31
N ILE A 238 16.40 0.48 0.88
CA ILE A 238 17.38 -0.16 1.76
C ILE A 238 16.87 -1.55 2.18
N CYS A 239 15.63 -1.62 2.68
CA CYS A 239 15.05 -2.88 3.14
C CYS A 239 14.96 -3.93 2.02
N ARG A 240 14.52 -3.53 0.82
CA ARG A 240 14.52 -4.42 -0.36
C ARG A 240 15.93 -4.86 -0.76
N ARG A 241 16.91 -3.96 -0.74
CA ARG A 241 18.31 -4.27 -1.08
C ARG A 241 18.87 -5.34 -0.14
N VAL A 242 18.75 -5.12 1.17
CA VAL A 242 19.22 -6.08 2.18
C VAL A 242 18.50 -7.42 2.04
N LEU A 243 17.17 -7.44 1.97
CA LEU A 243 16.38 -8.68 1.87
C LEU A 243 16.62 -9.46 0.56
N ARG A 244 17.10 -8.82 -0.51
CA ARG A 244 17.44 -9.49 -1.78
C ARG A 244 18.79 -10.22 -1.75
N THR A 245 19.62 -9.98 -0.72
CA THR A 245 20.93 -10.62 -0.56
C THR A 245 20.80 -12.15 -0.64
N ALA A 246 21.74 -12.79 -1.33
CA ALA A 246 21.78 -14.25 -1.51
C ALA A 246 20.45 -14.89 -1.98
N ASN A 247 19.69 -14.19 -2.83
CA ASN A 247 18.35 -14.60 -3.30
C ASN A 247 17.33 -14.79 -2.15
N TYR A 248 17.27 -13.82 -1.24
CA TYR A 248 16.37 -13.83 -0.08
C TYR A 248 16.67 -14.96 0.92
N GLU A 249 17.94 -15.32 1.11
CA GLU A 249 18.37 -16.31 2.09
C GLU A 249 17.87 -15.97 3.51
N ASP A 250 17.97 -14.70 3.91
CA ASP A 250 17.49 -14.21 5.22
C ASP A 250 15.97 -14.41 5.42
N VAL A 251 15.16 -14.25 4.38
CA VAL A 251 13.71 -14.49 4.45
C VAL A 251 13.42 -15.97 4.64
N ASN A 252 14.11 -16.84 3.90
CA ASN A 252 14.00 -18.29 4.02
C ASN A 252 14.49 -18.79 5.39
N MET A 253 15.57 -18.18 5.92
CA MET A 253 16.09 -18.42 7.28
C MET A 253 15.03 -18.09 8.33
N LEU A 254 14.36 -16.93 8.23
CA LEU A 254 13.29 -16.55 9.16
C LEU A 254 12.08 -17.49 9.07
N VAL A 255 11.72 -17.98 7.88
CA VAL A 255 10.64 -18.97 7.72
C VAL A 255 11.01 -20.30 8.39
N ALA A 256 12.23 -20.79 8.18
CA ALA A 256 12.72 -21.99 8.86
C ALA A 256 12.82 -21.79 10.38
N TYR A 257 13.15 -20.59 10.84
CA TYR A 257 13.15 -20.26 12.27
C TYR A 257 11.73 -20.26 12.85
N TYR A 258 10.74 -19.67 12.17
CA TYR A 258 9.33 -19.71 12.56
C TYR A 258 8.77 -21.14 12.66
N GLN A 259 9.21 -22.05 11.77
CA GLN A 259 8.84 -23.47 11.83
C GLN A 259 9.39 -24.19 13.08
N MET A 260 10.57 -23.78 13.55
CA MET A 260 11.24 -24.37 14.73
C MET A 260 10.81 -23.72 16.05
N GLU A 261 10.24 -22.50 16.00
CA GLU A 261 9.90 -21.74 17.20
C GLU A 261 8.53 -22.14 17.76
N GLU A 262 8.55 -22.65 18.99
CA GLU A 262 7.35 -23.04 19.75
C GLU A 262 6.79 -21.87 20.59
N ARG A 263 7.62 -20.89 20.95
CA ARG A 263 7.22 -19.80 21.86
C ARG A 263 6.29 -18.80 21.16
N TYR A 264 5.00 -18.87 21.49
CA TYR A 264 3.95 -18.03 20.92
C TYR A 264 4.31 -16.52 20.82
N PRO A 265 4.88 -15.84 21.83
CA PRO A 265 5.22 -14.41 21.71
C PRO A 265 6.20 -14.11 20.57
N ILE A 266 7.17 -15.00 20.31
CA ILE A 266 8.15 -14.85 19.25
C ILE A 266 7.48 -15.10 17.89
N ARG A 267 6.68 -16.17 17.76
CA ARG A 267 5.86 -16.44 16.56
C ARG A 267 5.01 -15.23 16.17
N GLN A 268 4.37 -14.57 17.15
CA GLN A 268 3.52 -13.39 16.90
C GLN A 268 4.30 -12.12 16.48
N LEU A 269 5.60 -12.04 16.76
CA LEU A 269 6.49 -11.00 16.22
C LEU A 269 7.02 -11.37 14.83
N LEU A 270 7.34 -12.64 14.57
CA LEU A 270 7.73 -13.13 13.25
C LEU A 270 6.59 -12.94 12.22
N ILE A 271 5.35 -13.28 12.58
CA ILE A 271 4.16 -13.03 11.74
C ILE A 271 4.03 -11.54 11.37
N GLN A 272 4.24 -10.65 12.35
CA GLN A 272 4.21 -9.21 12.11
C GLN A 272 5.37 -8.75 11.22
N THR A 273 6.56 -9.33 11.39
CA THR A 273 7.74 -9.06 10.55
C THR A 273 7.46 -9.46 9.10
N PHE A 274 6.94 -10.67 8.86
CA PHE A 274 6.56 -11.13 7.52
C PHE A 274 5.48 -10.26 6.89
N ALA A 275 4.48 -9.82 7.66
CA ALA A 275 3.44 -8.91 7.16
C ALA A 275 4.05 -7.58 6.65
N ILE A 276 5.04 -7.02 7.36
CA ILE A 276 5.76 -5.83 6.89
C ILE A 276 6.54 -6.16 5.62
N MET A 277 7.26 -7.29 5.58
CA MET A 277 8.00 -7.73 4.38
C MET A 277 7.10 -7.90 3.14
N CYS A 278 5.88 -8.43 3.29
CA CYS A 278 4.87 -8.54 2.23
C CYS A 278 4.41 -7.19 1.65
N SER A 279 4.63 -6.07 2.35
CA SER A 279 4.33 -4.72 1.83
C SER A 279 5.51 -4.08 1.08
N LEU A 280 6.72 -4.64 1.22
CA LEU A 280 7.95 -4.07 0.65
C LEU A 280 8.24 -4.59 -0.76
N ASP A 281 8.00 -5.88 -1.02
CA ASP A 281 8.32 -6.54 -2.29
C ASP A 281 7.42 -7.75 -2.57
N LYS A 282 6.73 -7.74 -3.72
CA LYS A 282 5.85 -8.83 -4.16
C LYS A 282 6.58 -10.16 -4.35
N ILE A 283 7.89 -10.13 -4.63
CA ILE A 283 8.70 -11.35 -4.75
C ILE A 283 8.74 -12.10 -3.40
N ILE A 284 8.70 -11.38 -2.27
CA ILE A 284 8.63 -12.00 -0.95
C ILE A 284 7.30 -12.73 -0.77
N ILE A 285 6.17 -12.17 -1.25
CA ILE A 285 4.89 -12.88 -1.21
C ILE A 285 4.98 -14.22 -1.97
N SER A 286 5.54 -14.24 -3.18
CA SER A 286 5.73 -15.47 -3.94
C SER A 286 6.66 -16.46 -3.24
N ILE A 287 7.74 -16.00 -2.58
CA ILE A 287 8.63 -16.84 -1.79
C ILE A 287 7.88 -17.45 -0.59
N LEU A 288 7.14 -16.65 0.17
CA LEU A 288 6.37 -17.12 1.32
C LEU A 288 5.27 -18.10 0.90
N LEU A 289 4.57 -17.85 -0.22
CA LEU A 289 3.56 -18.74 -0.79
C LEU A 289 4.12 -20.13 -1.17
N ASN A 290 5.37 -20.19 -1.62
CA ASN A 290 6.05 -21.43 -2.01
C ASN A 290 6.86 -22.07 -0.86
N SER A 291 6.85 -21.46 0.33
CA SER A 291 7.53 -21.95 1.53
C SER A 291 6.60 -22.79 2.42
N VAL A 292 7.13 -23.36 3.51
CA VAL A 292 6.32 -24.08 4.52
C VAL A 292 5.36 -23.16 5.30
N LEU A 293 5.59 -21.83 5.30
CA LEU A 293 4.90 -20.86 6.16
C LEU A 293 3.37 -20.92 6.07
N PRO A 294 2.72 -21.04 4.90
CA PRO A 294 1.25 -21.06 4.82
C PRO A 294 0.65 -22.28 5.54
N MET A 295 1.34 -23.43 5.51
CA MET A 295 0.90 -24.65 6.19
C MET A 295 1.06 -24.53 7.72
N GLU A 296 2.16 -23.92 8.19
CA GLU A 296 2.38 -23.66 9.61
C GLU A 296 1.38 -22.66 10.18
N LEU A 297 1.03 -21.61 9.42
CA LEU A 297 -0.02 -20.66 9.79
C LEU A 297 -1.40 -21.32 9.84
N ALA A 298 -1.73 -22.17 8.87
CA ALA A 298 -2.98 -22.94 8.86
C ALA A 298 -3.09 -23.87 10.08
N ARG A 299 -1.99 -24.57 10.43
CA ARG A 299 -1.92 -25.43 11.62
C ARG A 299 -2.05 -24.64 12.92
N GLU A 300 -1.42 -23.46 13.01
CA GLU A 300 -1.57 -22.56 14.17
C GLU A 300 -3.02 -22.07 14.32
N MET A 301 -3.70 -21.75 13.22
CA MET A 301 -5.12 -21.38 13.24
C MET A 301 -6.03 -22.54 13.66
N GLN A 302 -5.87 -23.73 13.07
CA GLN A 302 -6.64 -24.92 13.41
C GLN A 302 -6.45 -25.35 14.87
N SER A 303 -5.26 -25.12 15.44
CA SER A 303 -4.97 -25.42 16.85
C SER A 303 -5.58 -24.39 17.84
N ASN A 304 -5.97 -23.20 17.36
CA ASN A 304 -6.44 -22.08 18.18
C ASN A 304 -7.86 -21.60 17.85
N THR A 305 -8.67 -22.42 17.17
CA THR A 305 -10.06 -22.09 16.77
C THR A 305 -10.92 -21.57 17.93
N ASN A 306 -10.77 -22.15 19.12
CA ASN A 306 -11.46 -21.74 20.36
C ASN A 306 -11.00 -20.38 20.94
N LYS A 307 -10.05 -19.67 20.29
CA LYS A 307 -9.50 -18.39 20.72
C LYS A 307 -9.42 -17.42 19.53
N PRO A 308 -10.53 -16.77 19.13
CA PRO A 308 -10.57 -15.99 17.90
C PRO A 308 -9.53 -14.85 17.82
N GLN A 309 -9.17 -14.27 18.98
CA GLN A 309 -8.08 -13.28 19.11
C GLN A 309 -6.72 -13.79 18.58
N CYS A 310 -6.42 -15.08 18.73
CA CYS A 310 -5.19 -15.70 18.25
C CYS A 310 -5.18 -15.93 16.73
N LEU A 311 -6.35 -15.91 16.08
CA LEU A 311 -6.50 -16.16 14.63
C LEU A 311 -6.21 -14.92 13.79
N SER A 312 -6.39 -13.71 14.36
CA SER A 312 -6.30 -12.43 13.65
C SER A 312 -4.98 -12.23 12.90
N LYS A 313 -3.84 -12.40 13.60
CA LYS A 313 -2.50 -12.23 13.01
C LYS A 313 -2.17 -13.28 11.93
N PRO A 314 -2.33 -14.59 12.17
CA PRO A 314 -2.17 -15.61 11.12
C PRO A 314 -3.09 -15.41 9.92
N ALA A 315 -4.37 -15.11 10.13
CA ALA A 315 -5.34 -14.90 9.05
C ALA A 315 -4.98 -13.69 8.18
N MET A 316 -4.55 -12.58 8.80
CA MET A 316 -4.09 -11.39 8.08
C MET A 316 -2.85 -11.71 7.22
N LEU A 317 -1.85 -12.43 7.77
CA LEU A 317 -0.65 -12.78 7.00
C LEU A 317 -0.96 -13.76 5.86
N LEU A 318 -1.78 -14.79 6.08
CA LEU A 318 -2.25 -15.65 4.98
C LEU A 318 -3.01 -14.84 3.91
N SER A 319 -3.82 -13.86 4.31
CA SER A 319 -4.53 -12.99 3.37
C SER A 319 -3.56 -12.17 2.50
N MET A 320 -2.48 -11.68 3.10
CA MET A 320 -1.41 -10.98 2.38
C MET A 320 -0.67 -11.93 1.42
N ILE A 321 -0.38 -13.17 1.84
CA ILE A 321 0.29 -14.17 1.02
C ILE A 321 -0.56 -14.57 -0.21
N PHE A 322 -1.88 -14.74 -0.06
CA PHE A 322 -2.75 -15.06 -1.19
C PHE A 322 -3.18 -13.85 -2.03
N SER A 323 -2.87 -12.61 -1.61
CA SER A 323 -3.37 -11.37 -2.28
C SER A 323 -2.96 -11.22 -3.75
N LEU A 324 -1.88 -11.87 -4.20
CA LEU A 324 -1.44 -11.84 -5.61
C LEU A 324 -2.25 -12.78 -6.53
N GLY A 325 -3.04 -13.73 -5.99
CA GLY A 325 -3.76 -14.72 -6.79
C GLY A 325 -2.85 -15.74 -7.52
N GLU A 326 -1.64 -15.96 -7.03
CA GLU A 326 -0.76 -17.04 -7.49
C GLU A 326 -1.29 -18.40 -7.01
N ALA A 327 -1.13 -19.45 -7.82
CA ALA A 327 -1.57 -20.79 -7.49
C ALA A 327 -0.66 -21.43 -6.42
N MET A 328 -1.23 -21.91 -5.31
CA MET A 328 -0.43 -22.55 -4.27
C MET A 328 0.18 -23.90 -4.73
N PRO A 329 1.31 -24.32 -4.15
CA PRO A 329 1.83 -25.68 -4.31
C PRO A 329 0.82 -26.76 -3.91
N ILE A 330 0.79 -27.87 -4.65
CA ILE A 330 -0.12 -29.01 -4.40
C ILE A 330 0.09 -29.59 -3.00
N THR A 331 1.32 -29.57 -2.49
CA THR A 331 1.69 -30.00 -1.13
C THR A 331 0.99 -29.22 -0.02
N HIS A 332 0.47 -28.02 -0.31
CA HIS A 332 -0.20 -27.20 0.70
C HIS A 332 -1.65 -27.65 0.92
N LEU A 333 -2.24 -28.40 -0.03
CA LEU A 333 -3.64 -28.83 0.02
C LEU A 333 -3.96 -29.75 1.20
N ASP A 334 -2.97 -30.46 1.73
CA ASP A 334 -3.13 -31.31 2.93
C ASP A 334 -3.47 -30.48 4.19
N HIS A 335 -3.05 -29.22 4.24
CA HIS A 335 -3.26 -28.30 5.37
C HIS A 335 -4.24 -27.15 5.05
N LEU A 336 -4.27 -26.71 3.79
CA LEU A 336 -5.02 -25.57 3.26
C LEU A 336 -6.12 -26.00 2.27
N GLY A 337 -6.59 -27.25 2.37
CA GLY A 337 -7.63 -27.82 1.53
C GLY A 337 -9.07 -27.50 1.98
N ILE A 338 -10.01 -28.35 1.56
CA ILE A 338 -11.45 -28.19 1.77
C ILE A 338 -11.80 -28.02 3.27
N ASP A 339 -11.22 -28.83 4.16
CA ASP A 339 -11.52 -28.80 5.59
C ASP A 339 -10.99 -27.55 6.32
N PHE A 340 -9.89 -26.96 5.85
CA PHE A 340 -9.43 -25.65 6.31
C PHE A 340 -10.44 -24.57 5.95
N VAL A 341 -10.90 -24.52 4.69
CA VAL A 341 -11.90 -23.55 4.25
C VAL A 341 -13.23 -23.74 5.00
N LYS A 342 -13.67 -24.98 5.23
CA LYS A 342 -14.86 -25.28 6.07
C LYS A 342 -14.69 -24.81 7.51
N THR A 343 -13.51 -24.97 8.10
CA THR A 343 -13.22 -24.45 9.45
C THR A 343 -13.30 -22.93 9.50
N VAL A 344 -12.73 -22.24 8.49
CA VAL A 344 -12.83 -20.78 8.37
C VAL A 344 -14.28 -20.33 8.18
N LEU A 345 -15.07 -21.02 7.33
CA LEU A 345 -16.50 -20.73 7.15
C LEU A 345 -17.30 -20.91 8.44
N MET A 346 -17.11 -22.00 9.20
CA MET A 346 -17.81 -22.21 10.47
C MET A 346 -17.53 -21.07 11.47
N ILE A 347 -16.28 -20.61 11.58
CA ILE A 347 -15.94 -19.49 12.47
C ILE A 347 -16.60 -18.17 12.02
N ILE A 348 -16.76 -17.95 10.70
CA ILE A 348 -17.48 -16.78 10.18
C ILE A 348 -18.97 -16.80 10.56
N GLU A 349 -19.60 -17.99 10.57
CA GLU A 349 -21.00 -18.17 10.98
C GLU A 349 -21.16 -18.05 12.51
N ASP A 350 -20.21 -18.56 13.30
CA ASP A 350 -20.25 -18.51 14.77
C ASP A 350 -19.97 -17.09 15.33
N GLU A 351 -19.08 -16.33 14.70
CA GLU A 351 -18.58 -15.03 15.16
C GLU A 351 -19.13 -13.84 14.33
N ASP A 352 -20.40 -13.92 13.88
CA ASP A 352 -21.03 -13.05 12.88
C ASP A 352 -20.69 -11.55 12.98
N THR A 353 -20.86 -10.93 14.16
CA THR A 353 -20.70 -9.48 14.36
C THR A 353 -19.26 -9.04 14.69
N SER A 354 -18.29 -9.95 14.62
CA SER A 354 -16.91 -9.69 15.04
C SER A 354 -16.00 -9.15 13.93
N GLU A 355 -14.92 -8.45 14.35
CA GLU A 355 -13.84 -8.07 13.44
C GLU A 355 -13.07 -9.29 12.89
N ILE A 356 -13.07 -10.42 13.60
CA ILE A 356 -12.40 -11.65 13.15
C ILE A 356 -13.16 -12.32 12.01
N ALA A 357 -14.50 -12.30 11.98
CA ALA A 357 -15.27 -12.79 10.84
C ALA A 357 -14.98 -11.99 9.56
N ASP A 358 -14.79 -10.66 9.66
CA ASP A 358 -14.43 -9.81 8.52
C ASP A 358 -12.97 -10.05 8.05
N LEU A 359 -12.04 -10.32 8.98
CA LEU A 359 -10.67 -10.75 8.65
C LEU A 359 -10.65 -12.14 7.97
N LEU A 360 -11.43 -13.09 8.47
CA LEU A 360 -11.55 -14.43 7.91
C LEU A 360 -12.25 -14.43 6.54
N LEU A 361 -13.22 -13.55 6.33
CA LEU A 361 -13.78 -13.30 5.00
C LEU A 361 -12.73 -12.73 4.03
N THR A 362 -11.86 -11.83 4.52
CA THR A 362 -10.72 -11.31 3.73
C THR A 362 -9.74 -12.44 3.36
N LEU A 363 -9.53 -13.40 4.25
CA LEU A 363 -8.75 -14.61 3.99
C LEU A 363 -9.41 -15.49 2.91
N LEU A 364 -10.72 -15.73 2.97
CA LEU A 364 -11.41 -16.51 1.94
C LEU A 364 -11.41 -15.82 0.56
N LEU A 365 -11.59 -14.50 0.53
CA LEU A 365 -11.53 -13.68 -0.68
C LEU A 365 -10.15 -13.74 -1.35
N SER A 366 -9.08 -13.58 -0.57
CA SER A 366 -7.71 -13.67 -1.05
C SER A 366 -7.32 -15.09 -1.46
N TYR A 367 -7.60 -16.10 -0.63
CA TYR A 367 -7.40 -17.51 -0.96
C TYR A 367 -8.09 -17.90 -2.28
N ASN A 368 -9.30 -17.41 -2.53
CA ASN A 368 -10.05 -17.75 -3.73
C ASN A 368 -9.43 -17.13 -5.01
N LEU A 369 -8.65 -16.04 -4.95
CA LEU A 369 -8.05 -15.39 -6.13
C LEU A 369 -7.23 -16.36 -7.00
N GLN A 370 -6.63 -17.38 -6.40
CA GLN A 370 -5.76 -18.35 -7.08
C GLN A 370 -6.46 -19.21 -8.14
N PHE A 371 -7.77 -19.43 -8.03
CA PHE A 371 -8.50 -20.30 -8.96
C PHE A 371 -8.82 -19.54 -10.26
N LYS A 372 -8.30 -20.03 -11.39
CA LYS A 372 -8.57 -19.44 -12.71
C LYS A 372 -10.05 -19.58 -13.08
N PRO A 373 -10.63 -18.63 -13.87
CA PRO A 373 -12.00 -18.74 -14.34
C PRO A 373 -12.26 -20.10 -15.02
N LYS A 374 -13.37 -20.75 -14.65
CA LYS A 374 -13.76 -22.10 -15.14
C LYS A 374 -12.76 -23.22 -14.78
N ALA A 375 -12.03 -23.10 -13.67
CA ALA A 375 -11.30 -24.22 -13.11
C ALA A 375 -12.24 -25.42 -12.85
N MET A 376 -11.80 -26.63 -13.20
CA MET A 376 -12.56 -27.88 -12.95
C MET A 376 -12.81 -28.14 -11.47
N VAL A 377 -11.92 -27.64 -10.61
CA VAL A 377 -11.99 -27.74 -9.15
C VAL A 377 -11.68 -26.36 -8.56
N ASN A 378 -12.63 -25.82 -7.79
CA ASN A 378 -12.41 -24.67 -6.92
C ASN A 378 -12.70 -25.13 -5.49
N ILE A 379 -11.68 -25.08 -4.62
CA ILE A 379 -11.76 -25.59 -3.25
C ILE A 379 -12.71 -24.74 -2.41
N THR A 380 -12.75 -23.42 -2.64
CA THR A 380 -13.67 -22.51 -1.96
C THR A 380 -15.13 -22.84 -2.30
N VAL A 381 -15.44 -23.05 -3.58
CA VAL A 381 -16.80 -23.46 -4.02
C VAL A 381 -17.17 -24.81 -3.43
N GLN A 382 -16.28 -25.80 -3.48
CA GLN A 382 -16.52 -27.13 -2.91
C GLN A 382 -16.76 -27.08 -1.39
N ALA A 383 -15.95 -26.31 -0.66
CA ALA A 383 -16.12 -26.11 0.78
C ALA A 383 -17.45 -25.42 1.13
N VAL A 384 -17.89 -24.45 0.33
CA VAL A 384 -19.20 -23.78 0.50
C VAL A 384 -20.38 -24.74 0.22
N ILE A 385 -20.21 -25.74 -0.66
CA ILE A 385 -21.22 -26.81 -0.90
C ILE A 385 -21.30 -27.79 0.29
N GLU A 386 -20.16 -28.09 0.92
CA GLU A 386 -20.06 -29.06 2.02
C GLU A 386 -20.30 -28.45 3.43
N ALA A 387 -20.24 -27.14 3.57
CA ALA A 387 -20.39 -26.45 4.84
C ALA A 387 -21.83 -26.55 5.38
N PRO A 388 -22.03 -26.69 6.71
CA PRO A 388 -23.36 -26.87 7.30
C PRO A 388 -24.21 -25.59 7.28
N SER A 389 -23.56 -24.42 7.33
CA SER A 389 -24.15 -23.10 7.14
C SER A 389 -23.11 -22.19 6.48
N VAL A 390 -23.60 -21.24 5.69
CA VAL A 390 -22.82 -20.22 4.95
C VAL A 390 -23.63 -18.93 4.77
N LYS A 391 -24.60 -18.69 5.66
CA LYS A 391 -25.57 -17.59 5.58
C LYS A 391 -24.90 -16.26 5.91
N THR A 392 -24.20 -16.18 7.03
CA THR A 392 -23.46 -14.98 7.44
C THR A 392 -22.36 -14.66 6.41
N PHE A 393 -21.69 -15.70 5.90
CA PHE A 393 -20.73 -15.57 4.80
C PHE A 393 -21.36 -14.92 3.55
N THR A 394 -22.50 -15.42 3.04
CA THR A 394 -23.14 -14.84 1.85
C THR A 394 -23.67 -13.43 2.10
N GLU A 395 -24.28 -13.15 3.27
CA GLU A 395 -24.73 -11.81 3.66
C GLU A 395 -23.58 -10.80 3.70
N LYS A 396 -22.41 -11.16 4.27
CA LYS A 396 -21.23 -10.29 4.27
C LYS A 396 -20.62 -10.07 2.88
N VAL A 397 -20.62 -11.09 2.00
CA VAL A 397 -20.18 -10.92 0.60
C VAL A 397 -21.09 -9.93 -0.16
N LEU A 398 -22.41 -10.02 0.04
CA LEU A 398 -23.39 -9.08 -0.51
C LEU A 398 -23.18 -7.65 0.04
N LEU A 399 -22.86 -7.53 1.33
CA LEU A 399 -22.56 -6.23 1.95
C LEU A 399 -21.31 -5.58 1.34
N LEU A 400 -20.24 -6.34 1.08
CA LEU A 400 -19.02 -5.84 0.46
C LEU A 400 -19.25 -5.34 -0.97
N ILE A 401 -19.96 -6.10 -1.80
CA ILE A 401 -20.23 -5.69 -3.19
C ILE A 401 -21.17 -4.47 -3.26
N ASN A 402 -22.13 -4.36 -2.34
CA ASN A 402 -23.01 -3.18 -2.22
C ASN A 402 -22.25 -1.92 -1.76
N ARG A 403 -21.19 -2.08 -0.96
CA ARG A 403 -20.28 -0.98 -0.55
C ARG A 403 -19.20 -0.67 -1.58
N GLU A 404 -19.06 -1.49 -2.62
CA GLU A 404 -17.99 -1.41 -3.63
C GLU A 404 -16.58 -1.51 -3.01
N GLU A 405 -16.48 -2.18 -1.86
CA GLU A 405 -15.25 -2.35 -1.08
C GLU A 405 -14.58 -3.68 -1.41
N ASP A 406 -13.29 -3.62 -1.79
CA ASP A 406 -12.40 -4.78 -1.76
C ASP A 406 -11.59 -4.78 -0.46
N PRO A 407 -11.79 -5.73 0.47
CA PRO A 407 -11.06 -5.72 1.73
C PRO A 407 -9.57 -6.04 1.55
N ILE A 408 -9.16 -6.71 0.47
CA ILE A 408 -7.74 -7.02 0.21
C ILE A 408 -6.94 -5.73 0.00
N VAL A 409 -7.55 -4.70 -0.61
CA VAL A 409 -6.91 -3.38 -0.79
C VAL A 409 -6.55 -2.73 0.56
N LYS A 410 -7.26 -3.06 1.64
CA LYS A 410 -6.96 -2.57 3.00
C LYS A 410 -5.68 -3.18 3.59
N LEU A 411 -5.19 -4.30 3.04
CA LEU A 411 -3.94 -4.96 3.47
C LEU A 411 -2.68 -4.21 3.05
N LYS A 412 -2.77 -3.25 2.11
CA LYS A 412 -1.64 -2.42 1.62
C LYS A 412 -0.42 -3.23 1.14
N THR A 413 -0.64 -4.38 0.52
CA THR A 413 0.42 -5.15 -0.15
C THR A 413 0.73 -4.57 -1.53
N HIS A 414 0.14 -5.14 -2.57
CA HIS A 414 0.36 -4.79 -3.97
C HIS A 414 -0.96 -4.84 -4.75
N GLU A 415 -0.95 -4.39 -6.01
CA GLU A 415 -2.14 -4.43 -6.86
C GLU A 415 -2.62 -5.88 -7.06
N THR A 416 -3.89 -6.13 -6.76
CA THR A 416 -4.53 -7.44 -6.95
C THR A 416 -4.83 -7.68 -8.44
N PRO A 417 -4.88 -8.95 -8.90
CA PRO A 417 -5.12 -9.26 -10.31
C PRO A 417 -6.51 -8.84 -10.81
N CYS A 418 -7.51 -8.85 -9.92
CA CYS A 418 -8.90 -8.46 -10.16
C CYS A 418 -9.57 -8.09 -8.82
N HIS A 419 -10.85 -7.68 -8.85
CA HIS A 419 -11.62 -7.43 -7.64
C HIS A 419 -12.04 -8.76 -6.98
N SER A 420 -11.60 -8.99 -5.74
CA SER A 420 -11.75 -10.26 -5.03
C SER A 420 -13.20 -10.68 -4.80
N VAL A 421 -14.06 -9.72 -4.45
CA VAL A 421 -15.49 -9.94 -4.20
C VAL A 421 -16.23 -10.31 -5.48
N LEU A 422 -15.96 -9.62 -6.61
CA LEU A 422 -16.52 -9.98 -7.91
C LEU A 422 -16.04 -11.36 -8.38
N LYS A 423 -14.75 -11.64 -8.18
CA LYS A 423 -14.14 -12.93 -8.50
C LYS A 423 -14.82 -14.07 -7.73
N LEU A 424 -15.00 -13.92 -6.41
CA LEU A 424 -15.70 -14.90 -5.57
C LEU A 424 -17.17 -15.06 -5.98
N LEU A 425 -17.89 -13.97 -6.23
CA LEU A 425 -19.28 -14.04 -6.69
C LEU A 425 -19.39 -14.80 -8.02
N ASN A 426 -18.50 -14.55 -8.99
CA ASN A 426 -18.48 -15.25 -10.27
C ASN A 426 -18.28 -16.78 -10.08
N ASP A 427 -17.34 -17.18 -9.21
CA ASP A 427 -17.16 -18.61 -8.88
C ASP A 427 -18.39 -19.22 -8.19
N LEU A 428 -19.01 -18.51 -7.23
CA LEU A 428 -20.21 -18.98 -6.52
C LEU A 428 -21.44 -19.09 -7.42
N PHE A 429 -21.61 -18.18 -8.38
CA PHE A 429 -22.69 -18.26 -9.36
C PHE A 429 -22.41 -19.26 -10.50
N SER A 430 -21.15 -19.65 -10.73
CA SER A 430 -20.79 -20.67 -11.72
C SER A 430 -21.33 -22.08 -11.42
N HIS A 431 -21.68 -22.37 -10.15
CA HIS A 431 -22.20 -23.68 -9.74
C HIS A 431 -23.64 -23.58 -9.20
N PRO A 432 -24.61 -24.37 -9.72
CA PRO A 432 -26.03 -24.23 -9.36
C PRO A 432 -26.38 -24.45 -7.89
N THR A 433 -25.57 -25.19 -7.13
CA THR A 433 -25.80 -25.42 -5.70
C THR A 433 -25.45 -24.18 -4.87
N THR A 434 -24.35 -23.50 -5.19
CA THR A 434 -23.91 -22.29 -4.49
C THR A 434 -24.71 -21.06 -4.92
N ALA A 435 -25.13 -20.99 -6.19
CA ALA A 435 -26.04 -19.95 -6.67
C ALA A 435 -27.40 -19.94 -5.92
N LYS A 436 -27.87 -21.10 -5.43
CA LYS A 436 -29.12 -21.24 -4.64
C LYS A 436 -29.01 -20.76 -3.20
N LEU A 437 -27.81 -20.42 -2.71
CA LEU A 437 -27.61 -19.87 -1.36
C LEU A 437 -28.07 -18.41 -1.26
N PHE A 438 -28.13 -17.71 -2.39
CA PHE A 438 -28.62 -16.34 -2.48
C PHE A 438 -30.14 -16.35 -2.66
N TYR A 439 -30.87 -15.65 -1.79
CA TYR A 439 -32.33 -15.56 -1.91
C TYR A 439 -32.73 -14.68 -3.09
N THR A 440 -33.98 -14.83 -3.55
CA THR A 440 -34.54 -14.04 -4.67
C THR A 440 -34.44 -12.52 -4.48
N ASN A 441 -34.40 -12.04 -3.23
CA ASN A 441 -34.20 -10.63 -2.93
C ASN A 441 -32.73 -10.22 -3.06
N ASP A 442 -31.81 -11.04 -2.59
CA ASP A 442 -30.36 -10.82 -2.70
C ASP A 442 -29.92 -10.78 -4.17
N VAL A 443 -30.45 -11.70 -4.99
CA VAL A 443 -30.19 -11.74 -6.43
C VAL A 443 -30.72 -10.48 -7.13
N LYS A 444 -31.88 -9.93 -6.71
CA LYS A 444 -32.38 -8.65 -7.23
C LYS A 444 -31.46 -7.50 -6.86
N VAL A 445 -31.06 -7.39 -5.60
CA VAL A 445 -30.12 -6.37 -5.12
C VAL A 445 -28.78 -6.46 -5.88
N LEU A 446 -28.27 -7.68 -6.11
CA LEU A 446 -27.06 -7.90 -6.89
C LEU A 446 -27.22 -7.46 -8.35
N ILE A 447 -28.36 -7.76 -8.99
CA ILE A 447 -28.68 -7.29 -10.35
C ILE A 447 -28.74 -5.75 -10.39
N ASP A 448 -29.39 -5.10 -9.42
CA ASP A 448 -29.48 -3.64 -9.34
C ASP A 448 -28.07 -3.00 -9.19
N ILE A 449 -27.19 -3.60 -8.39
CA ILE A 449 -25.77 -3.19 -8.26
C ILE A 449 -25.03 -3.38 -9.59
N ILE A 450 -25.17 -4.53 -10.24
CA ILE A 450 -24.53 -4.84 -11.53
C ILE A 450 -24.97 -3.85 -12.62
N VAL A 451 -26.27 -3.60 -12.77
CA VAL A 451 -26.82 -2.69 -13.80
C VAL A 451 -26.36 -1.26 -13.55
N ARG A 452 -26.38 -0.79 -12.30
CA ARG A 452 -25.85 0.52 -11.90
C ARG A 452 -24.38 0.65 -12.28
N GLN A 453 -23.55 -0.29 -11.86
CA GLN A 453 -22.10 -0.28 -12.13
C GLN A 453 -21.76 -0.36 -13.62
N ILE A 454 -22.46 -1.17 -14.41
CA ILE A 454 -22.24 -1.24 -15.86
C ILE A 454 -22.62 0.07 -16.58
N THR A 455 -23.53 0.85 -16.00
CA THR A 455 -24.00 2.15 -16.52
C THR A 455 -23.09 3.30 -16.09
N ASP A 456 -22.67 3.32 -14.82
CA ASP A 456 -21.85 4.38 -14.24
C ASP A 456 -20.37 4.28 -14.66
N LEU A 457 -19.84 3.07 -14.90
CA LEU A 457 -18.44 2.88 -15.26
C LEU A 457 -18.15 3.21 -16.74
N PRO A 458 -17.07 3.95 -17.04
CA PRO A 458 -16.74 4.34 -18.41
C PRO A 458 -16.34 3.13 -19.29
N PRO A 459 -16.39 3.27 -20.63
CA PRO A 459 -15.78 2.32 -21.56
C PRO A 459 -14.31 2.02 -21.20
N HIS A 460 -13.88 0.79 -21.47
CA HIS A 460 -12.52 0.27 -21.20
C HIS A 460 -12.10 0.15 -19.71
N ASN A 461 -13.00 0.40 -18.74
CA ASN A 461 -12.72 0.10 -17.34
C ASN A 461 -12.73 -1.42 -17.09
N LYS A 462 -11.65 -1.98 -16.50
CA LYS A 462 -11.54 -3.41 -16.16
C LYS A 462 -12.68 -3.91 -15.28
N LYS A 463 -13.07 -3.16 -14.23
CA LYS A 463 -14.18 -3.53 -13.33
C LYS A 463 -15.49 -3.69 -14.09
N ARG A 464 -15.73 -2.90 -15.14
CA ARG A 464 -16.94 -3.01 -15.98
C ARG A 464 -16.99 -4.34 -16.71
N THR A 465 -15.85 -4.88 -17.13
CA THR A 465 -15.75 -6.22 -17.71
C THR A 465 -16.03 -7.29 -16.64
N GLU A 466 -15.49 -7.15 -15.42
CA GLU A 466 -15.75 -8.07 -14.31
C GLU A 466 -17.24 -8.12 -13.92
N TYR A 467 -17.94 -6.98 -13.88
CA TYR A 467 -19.40 -6.93 -13.68
C TYR A 467 -20.20 -7.57 -14.84
N LEU A 468 -19.74 -7.42 -16.08
CA LEU A 468 -20.36 -8.08 -17.24
C LEU A 468 -20.14 -9.59 -17.25
N GLU A 469 -19.00 -10.08 -16.74
CA GLU A 469 -18.76 -11.50 -16.56
C GLU A 469 -19.63 -12.10 -15.45
N LEU A 470 -19.83 -11.39 -14.33
CA LEU A 470 -20.75 -11.82 -13.27
C LEU A 470 -22.23 -11.86 -13.72
N CYS A 471 -22.61 -11.06 -14.71
CA CYS A 471 -23.96 -11.02 -15.26
C CYS A 471 -24.28 -12.20 -16.20
N LYS A 472 -23.30 -13.04 -16.54
CA LYS A 472 -23.38 -14.06 -17.60
C LYS A 472 -23.52 -15.49 -17.07
#